data_AF-A0A0R2WM67-F1
#
_entry.id   AF-A0A0R2WM67-F1
#
_cell.length_a   1.000
_cell.length_b   1.000
_cell.length_c   1.000
_cell.angle_alpha   90.00
_cell.angle_beta   90.00
_cell.angle_gamma   90.00
#
_symmetry.space_group_name_H-M   'P 1'
#
loop_
_entity.id
_entity.type
_entity.pdbx_description
1 polymer ?
#
loop_
_entity_poly.entity_id
_entity_poly.type
_entity_poly.pdbx_seq_one_letter_code
_entity_poly.pdbx_strand_id
1 'polypeptide(L)' 'MTSLWNDLLNSADAVKGRPLTSLFEKDKRMERFSRHALGLMFDFSKTNIDDKTLDLLLELAKSKDVAARRDAMFAG' A
#
# COMPACT_ATOMS: atom_id res chain seq x y z
N MET A 1 -4.98 -14.48 -14.25
CA MET A 1 -4.72 -13.59 -13.09
C MET A 1 -6.05 -13.32 -12.41
N THR A 2 -6.08 -13.24 -11.07
CA THR A 2 -7.29 -12.87 -10.33
C THR A 2 -7.73 -11.45 -10.73
N SER A 3 -9.03 -11.15 -10.70
CA SER A 3 -9.57 -9.80 -11.00
C SER A 3 -8.79 -8.70 -10.25
N LEU A 4 -8.59 -8.90 -8.95
CA LEU A 4 -7.85 -7.97 -8.08
C LEU A 4 -6.40 -7.70 -8.51
N TRP A 5 -5.73 -8.70 -9.10
CA TRP A 5 -4.37 -8.50 -9.60
C TRP A 5 -4.37 -7.65 -10.86
N ASN A 6 -5.35 -7.86 -11.74
CA ASN A 6 -5.54 -6.98 -12.91
C ASN A 6 -5.91 -5.56 -12.47
N ASP A 7 -6.72 -5.39 -11.43
CA ASP A 7 -7.07 -4.07 -10.88
C ASP A 7 -5.83 -3.31 -10.37
N LEU A 8 -4.90 -4.01 -9.72
CA LEU A 8 -3.60 -3.45 -9.33
C LEU A 8 -2.75 -3.05 -10.54
N LEU A 9 -2.66 -3.90 -11.57
CA LEU A 9 -1.93 -3.58 -12.80
C LEU A 9 -2.53 -2.35 -13.51
N ASN A 10 -3.85 -2.31 -13.63
CA ASN A 10 -4.57 -1.17 -14.20
C ASN A 10 -4.35 0.11 -13.38
N SER A 11 -4.34 0.01 -12.04
CA SER A 11 -4.04 1.15 -11.16
C SER A 11 -2.62 1.65 -11.36
N ALA A 12 -1.64 0.74 -11.48
CA ALA A 12 -0.24 1.08 -11.71
C ALA A 12 -0.03 1.74 -13.09
N ASP A 13 -0.63 1.21 -14.15
CA ASP A 13 -0.55 1.78 -15.49
C ASP A 13 -1.17 3.17 -15.56
N ALA A 14 -2.32 3.38 -14.92
CA ALA A 14 -3.02 4.67 -14.88
C ALA A 14 -2.19 5.79 -14.22
N VAL A 15 -1.28 5.45 -13.30
CA VAL A 15 -0.45 6.42 -12.56
C VAL A 15 1.03 6.37 -12.92
N LYS A 16 1.42 5.57 -13.93
CA LYS A 16 2.82 5.32 -14.31
C LYS A 16 3.63 6.59 -14.59
N GLY A 17 2.98 7.60 -15.17
CA GLY A 17 3.59 8.90 -15.47
C GLY A 17 3.40 9.97 -14.40
N ARG A 18 2.73 9.67 -13.28
CA ARG A 18 2.43 10.65 -12.23
C ARG A 18 3.71 11.08 -11.51
N PRO A 19 4.05 12.39 -11.49
CA PRO A 19 5.14 12.89 -10.66
C PRO A 19 4.83 12.65 -9.17
N LEU A 20 5.79 12.12 -8.40
CA LEU A 20 5.60 11.88 -6.96
C LEU A 20 5.19 13.17 -6.23
N THR A 21 5.75 14.31 -6.61
CA THR A 21 5.44 15.63 -6.04
C THR A 21 3.96 15.98 -6.11
N SER A 22 3.25 15.55 -7.16
CA SER A 22 1.80 15.80 -7.29
C SER A 22 0.97 15.15 -6.18
N LEU A 23 1.48 14.07 -5.56
CA LEU A 23 0.83 13.45 -4.41
C LEU A 23 0.95 14.29 -3.14
N PHE A 24 1.90 15.23 -3.08
CA PHE A 24 2.12 16.14 -1.97
C PHE A 24 1.43 17.50 -2.17
N GLU A 25 0.84 17.76 -3.34
CA GLU A 25 0.06 18.98 -3.58
C GLU A 25 -1.24 19.01 -2.75
N LYS A 26 -1.74 17.84 -2.36
CA LYS A 26 -2.87 17.68 -1.42
C LYS A 26 -2.35 17.43 0.00
N ASP A 27 -3.19 17.74 0.97
CA ASP A 27 -2.94 17.79 2.41
C ASP A 27 -2.13 16.60 3.00
N LYS A 28 -1.49 16.84 4.17
CA LYS A 28 -0.96 15.90 5.20
C LYS A 28 -0.57 14.47 4.79
N ARG A 29 -0.01 14.27 3.59
CA ARG A 29 0.35 12.95 3.05
C ARG A 29 1.29 12.17 3.95
N MET A 30 2.30 12.82 4.54
CA MET A 30 3.24 12.18 5.45
C MET A 30 2.53 11.52 6.63
N GLU A 31 1.56 12.20 7.25
CA GLU A 31 0.83 11.70 8.41
C GLU A 31 -0.02 10.47 8.03
N ARG A 32 -0.64 10.50 6.85
CA ARG A 32 -1.50 9.41 6.33
C ARG A 32 -0.69 8.18 5.89
N PHE A 33 0.46 8.41 5.28
CA PHE A 33 1.37 7.40 4.74
C PHE A 33 2.58 7.18 5.66
N SER A 34 2.37 7.28 6.98
CA SER A 34 3.34 6.83 7.98
C SER A 34 2.67 5.94 9.03
N ARG A 35 3.43 5.05 9.68
CA ARG A 35 3.00 4.29 10.86
C ARG A 35 4.00 4.44 12.00
N HIS A 36 3.49 4.51 13.22
CA HIS A 36 4.30 4.52 14.42
C HIS A 36 4.13 3.19 15.17
N ALA A 37 5.22 2.50 15.43
CA ALA A 37 5.21 1.26 16.20
C ALA A 37 6.58 1.06 16.87
N LEU A 38 6.58 0.61 18.12
CA LEU A 38 7.81 0.26 18.86
C LEU A 38 8.86 1.38 18.88
N GLY A 39 8.43 2.65 18.97
CA GLY A 39 9.31 3.82 18.96
C GLY A 39 9.87 4.18 17.58
N LEU A 40 9.48 3.47 16.51
CA LEU A 40 9.89 3.73 15.14
C LEU A 40 8.77 4.40 14.34
N MET A 41 9.14 5.34 13.47
CA MET A 41 8.28 5.89 12.44
C MET A 41 8.65 5.27 11.09
N PHE A 42 7.72 4.53 10.50
CA PHE A 42 7.83 4.03 9.14
C PHE A 42 7.10 4.97 8.19
N ASP A 43 7.85 5.82 7.48
CA ASP A 43 7.35 6.75 6.45
C ASP A 43 7.41 6.10 5.07
N PHE A 44 6.25 5.91 4.45
CA PHE A 44 6.09 5.41 3.08
C PHE A 44 5.38 6.44 2.18
N SER A 45 5.37 7.71 2.58
CA SER A 45 4.77 8.82 1.81
C SER A 45 5.48 9.11 0.49
N LYS A 46 6.76 8.77 0.39
CA LYS A 46 7.59 8.96 -0.82
C LYS A 46 7.50 7.79 -1.81
N THR A 47 6.58 6.85 -1.58
CA THR A 47 6.24 5.81 -2.55
C THR A 47 5.12 6.33 -3.46
N ASN A 48 5.16 6.02 -4.76
CA ASN A 48 4.14 6.45 -5.73
C ASN A 48 2.85 5.61 -5.62
N ILE A 49 2.25 5.61 -4.42
CA ILE A 49 0.99 4.96 -4.09
C ILE A 49 0.00 6.01 -3.59
N ASP A 50 -1.21 5.99 -4.13
CA ASP A 50 -2.33 6.77 -3.60
C ASP A 50 -3.22 5.87 -2.72
N ASP A 51 -4.30 6.46 -2.21
CA ASP A 51 -5.24 5.76 -1.33
C ASP A 51 -5.85 4.53 -2.01
N LYS A 52 -6.27 4.68 -3.27
CA LYS A 52 -6.83 3.58 -4.07
C LYS A 52 -5.83 2.44 -4.22
N THR A 53 -4.58 2.76 -4.56
CA THR A 53 -3.53 1.75 -4.74
C THR A 53 -3.21 1.06 -3.41
N LEU A 54 -3.16 1.80 -2.31
CA LEU A 54 -2.95 1.23 -0.99
C LEU A 54 -4.08 0.28 -0.58
N ASP A 55 -5.34 0.65 -0.82
CA ASP A 55 -6.49 -0.20 -0.53
C ASP A 55 -6.45 -1.51 -1.32
N LEU A 56 -6.14 -1.45 -2.62
CA LEU A 56 -5.98 -2.65 -3.47
C LEU A 56 -4.83 -3.56 -2.99
N LEU A 57 -3.71 -2.99 -2.55
CA LEU A 57 -2.58 -3.76 -2.01
C LEU A 57 -2.97 -4.44 -0.69
N LEU A 58 -3.70 -3.75 0.19
CA LEU A 58 -4.20 -4.32 1.44
C LEU A 58 -5.24 -5.41 1.20
N GLU A 59 -6.13 -5.22 0.20
CA GLU A 59 -7.10 -6.24 -0.19
C GLU A 59 -6.40 -7.46 -0.79
N LEU A 60 -5.33 -7.27 -1.57
CA LEU A 60 -4.52 -8.39 -2.05
C LEU A 60 -3.92 -9.17 -0.89
N ALA A 61 -3.32 -8.49 0.09
CA ALA A 61 -2.76 -9.13 1.28
C ALA A 61 -3.82 -9.91 2.07
N LYS A 62 -5.03 -9.38 2.20
CA LYS A 62 -6.18 -10.08 2.81
C LYS A 62 -6.57 -11.32 2.01
N SER A 63 -6.75 -11.20 0.68
CA SER A 63 -7.16 -12.31 -0.20
C SER A 63 -6.15 -13.47 -0.27
N LYS A 64 -4.91 -13.25 0.16
CA LYS A 64 -3.85 -14.25 0.22
C LYS A 64 -3.58 -14.77 1.63
N ASP A 65 -4.42 -14.38 2.59
CA ASP A 65 -4.35 -14.79 3.99
C ASP A 65 -2.98 -14.52 4.63
N VAL A 66 -2.36 -13.36 4.30
CA VAL A 66 -1.02 -13.02 4.80
C VAL A 66 -0.98 -13.01 6.33
N ALA A 67 -2.05 -12.55 7.00
CA ALA A 67 -2.13 -12.56 8.46
C ALA A 67 -2.14 -13.98 9.03
N ALA A 68 -2.94 -14.90 8.46
CA ALA A 68 -2.97 -16.29 8.90
C ALA A 68 -1.64 -17.00 8.64
N ARG A 69 -0.99 -16.72 7.51
CA ARG A 69 0.35 -17.24 7.19
C ARG A 69 1.42 -16.74 8.17
N ARG A 70 1.34 -15.46 8.55
CA ARG A 70 2.17 -14.90 9.62
C ARG A 70 1.95 -15.68 10.92
N ASP A 71 0.69 -15.88 11.32
CA ASP A 71 0.38 -16.58 12.58
C ASP A 71 0.86 -18.04 12.56
N ALA A 72 0.70 -18.75 11.44
CA ALA A 72 1.24 -20.09 11.24
C ALA A 72 2.78 -20.10 11.38
N MET A 73 3.48 -19.15 10.76
CA MET A 73 4.94 -19.04 10.88
C MET A 73 5.41 -18.86 12.34
N PHE A 74 4.64 -18.14 13.16
CA PHE A 74 4.96 -17.97 14.58
C PHE A 74 4.60 -19.18 15.45
N ALA A 75 3.76 -20.11 14.96
CA ALA A 75 3.35 -21.30 15.69
C ALA A 75 4.28 -22.51 15.50
N GLY A 76 5.21 -22.45 14.53
CA GLY A 76 6.09 -23.56 14.14
C GLY A 76 5.54 -24.38 12.99
#